data_AF-A0A914XV01-F1
#
_entry.id   AF-A0A914XV01-F1
#
_cell.length_a   1.000
_cell.length_b   1.000
_cell.length_c   1.000
_cell.angle_alpha   90.00
_cell.angle_beta   90.00
_cell.angle_gamma   90.00
#
_symmetry.space_group_name_H-M   'P 1'
#
loop_
_entity.id
_entity.type
_entity.pdbx_description
1 polymer ?
#
loop_
_entity_poly.entity_id
_entity_poly.type
_entity_poly.pdbx_seq_one_letter_code
_entity_poly.pdbx_strand_id
1 'polypeptide(L)'
;MIYDKKYHSSFNDTDYPSIAQMMSLPFKNFYDVKNTNKDIIDEALGFYQQAMDADTYLIHGDADRTLIYLFLFITECCKCCLYAKDALTAWERLRLLVDEKILPIPGDVGFPFNAYYGRPKNAREKYFLRSYLMQLEQECIERFFMIVYKNTDDPREDWLSFGKQTFLGHHFKLNA
;
A
#
# COMPACT_ATOMS: atom_id res chain seq x y z
N MET A 1 -14.74 -14.42 24.67
CA MET A 1 -13.85 -13.25 24.53
C MET A 1 -13.60 -13.06 23.06
N ILE A 2 -14.26 -12.09 22.45
CA ILE A 2 -14.18 -11.84 21.00
C ILE A 2 -12.92 -11.02 20.78
N TYR A 3 -11.90 -11.61 20.17
CA TYR A 3 -10.65 -10.94 19.82
C TYR A 3 -10.91 -9.98 18.63
N ASP A 4 -11.36 -8.77 18.96
CA ASP A 4 -11.74 -7.69 18.03
C ASP A 4 -10.55 -6.77 17.65
N LYS A 5 -9.33 -7.31 17.67
CA LYS A 5 -8.12 -6.62 17.21
C LYS A 5 -7.46 -7.44 16.13
N LYS A 6 -7.97 -7.38 14.90
CA LYS A 6 -7.30 -7.97 13.74
C LYS A 6 -6.97 -6.89 12.72
N TYR A 7 -5.70 -6.45 12.74
CA TYR A 7 -5.02 -5.70 11.68
C TYR A 7 -5.66 -4.38 11.21
N HIS A 8 -6.27 -3.65 12.14
CA HIS A 8 -6.69 -2.26 11.94
C HIS A 8 -5.55 -1.30 12.29
N SER A 9 -5.56 -0.14 11.66
CA SER A 9 -4.57 0.88 11.92
C SER A 9 -4.70 1.42 13.34
N SER A 10 -3.58 1.54 14.05
CA SER A 10 -3.55 2.23 15.34
C SER A 10 -3.70 3.75 15.21
N PHE A 11 -3.70 4.27 13.98
CA PHE A 11 -3.84 5.70 13.71
C PHE A 11 -5.29 6.14 13.47
N ASN A 12 -6.28 5.25 13.57
CA ASN A 12 -7.69 5.62 13.39
C ASN A 12 -8.18 6.68 14.39
N ASP A 13 -7.59 6.74 15.58
CA ASP A 13 -7.97 7.70 16.63
C ASP A 13 -7.17 9.03 16.55
N THR A 14 -6.48 9.29 15.44
CA THR A 14 -5.68 10.52 15.25
C THR A 14 -6.42 11.58 14.45
N ASP A 15 -6.07 12.85 14.68
CA ASP A 15 -6.70 14.00 14.02
C ASP A 15 -5.99 14.42 12.71
N TYR A 16 -5.30 13.49 12.04
CA TYR A 16 -4.67 13.78 10.74
C TYR A 16 -5.73 14.03 9.66
N PRO A 17 -5.44 14.89 8.66
CA PRO A 17 -6.41 15.25 7.64
C PRO A 17 -6.74 14.05 6.75
N SER A 18 -8.00 13.93 6.34
CA SER A 18 -8.46 12.94 5.37
C SER A 18 -8.85 13.56 4.04
N ILE A 19 -8.48 12.91 2.94
CA ILE A 19 -8.96 13.21 1.58
C ILE A 19 -9.58 11.94 1.01
N ALA A 20 -10.79 12.04 0.45
CA ALA A 20 -11.52 10.88 -0.07
C ALA A 20 -11.70 9.74 0.97
N GLN A 21 -11.83 10.10 2.26
CA GLN A 21 -11.88 9.16 3.41
C GLN A 21 -10.60 8.33 3.61
N MET A 22 -9.49 8.72 2.97
CA MET A 22 -8.17 8.20 3.28
C MET A 22 -7.44 9.19 4.16
N MET A 23 -6.93 8.73 5.29
CA MET A 23 -6.16 9.56 6.20
C MET A 23 -4.75 9.80 5.63
N SER A 24 -4.37 11.07 5.52
CA SER A 24 -3.04 11.52 5.08
C SER A 24 -2.10 11.55 6.28
N LEU A 25 -1.51 10.40 6.58
CA LEU A 25 -0.62 10.18 7.71
C LEU A 25 0.83 10.55 7.39
N PRO A 26 1.57 11.18 8.31
CA PRO A 26 3.01 11.32 8.16
C PRO A 26 3.68 9.94 8.23
N PHE A 27 4.75 9.77 7.46
CA PHE A 27 5.61 8.60 7.49
C PHE A 27 7.06 9.06 7.40
N LYS A 28 7.97 8.30 8.02
CA LYS A 28 9.41 8.57 7.89
C LYS A 28 9.85 8.25 6.47
N ASN A 29 10.79 9.00 5.94
CA ASN A 29 11.48 8.59 4.73
C ASN A 29 12.75 7.83 5.09
N PHE A 30 13.34 7.14 4.12
CA PHE A 30 14.59 6.41 4.28
C PHE A 30 15.74 7.26 4.88
N TYR A 31 15.72 8.58 4.68
CA TYR A 31 16.74 9.51 5.18
C TYR A 31 16.52 9.95 6.64
N ASP A 32 15.33 9.73 7.20
CA ASP A 32 14.98 10.07 8.58
C ASP A 32 15.38 8.93 9.54
N VAL A 33 16.67 8.58 9.53
CA VAL A 33 17.24 7.40 10.21
C VAL A 33 17.09 7.45 11.75
N LYS A 34 16.80 8.63 12.31
CA LYS A 34 16.61 8.81 13.76
C LYS A 34 15.18 8.56 14.20
N ASN A 35 14.23 8.60 13.27
CA ASN A 35 12.83 8.39 13.57
C ASN A 35 12.53 6.89 13.58
N THR A 36 12.47 6.32 14.77
CA THR A 36 12.14 4.91 14.99
C THR A 36 10.65 4.67 15.24
N ASN A 37 9.83 5.73 15.16
CA ASN A 37 8.40 5.60 15.37
C ASN A 37 7.79 4.76 14.25
N LYS A 38 6.87 3.88 14.65
CA LYS A 38 6.06 3.11 13.71
C LYS A 38 5.17 4.07 12.92
N ASP A 39 5.07 3.85 11.61
CA ASP A 39 4.15 4.57 10.73
C ASP A 39 3.19 3.63 9.98
N ILE A 40 2.36 4.20 9.12
CA ILE A 40 1.34 3.47 8.37
C ILE A 40 1.92 2.42 7.39
N ILE A 41 3.14 2.66 6.87
CA ILE A 41 3.80 1.71 5.96
C ILE A 41 4.30 0.51 6.77
N ASP A 42 4.83 0.74 7.96
CA ASP A 42 5.22 -0.36 8.87
C ASP A 42 4.01 -1.19 9.32
N GLU A 43 2.88 -0.54 9.58
CA GLU A 43 1.61 -1.25 9.84
C GLU A 43 1.20 -2.10 8.64
N ALA A 44 1.20 -1.52 7.44
CA ALA A 44 0.82 -2.24 6.24
C ALA A 44 1.71 -3.47 5.99
N LEU A 45 3.03 -3.31 6.01
CA LEU A 45 3.97 -4.43 5.80
C LEU A 45 3.87 -5.47 6.91
N GLY A 46 3.65 -5.06 8.16
CA GLY A 46 3.47 -5.97 9.30
C GLY A 46 2.14 -6.73 9.30
N PHE A 47 1.11 -6.17 8.69
CA PHE A 47 -0.24 -6.75 8.63
C PHE A 47 -0.53 -7.49 7.33
N TYR A 48 0.24 -7.24 6.27
CA TYR A 48 -0.06 -7.67 4.91
C TYR A 48 -0.38 -9.16 4.76
N GLN A 49 0.48 -10.05 5.27
CA GLN A 49 0.27 -11.51 5.14
C GLN A 49 -1.07 -11.95 5.76
N GLN A 50 -1.39 -11.42 6.95
CA GLN A 50 -2.63 -11.75 7.65
C GLN A 50 -3.86 -11.08 7.00
N ALA A 51 -3.68 -9.93 6.36
CA ALA A 51 -4.72 -9.27 5.57
C ALA A 51 -5.04 -10.05 4.28
N MET A 52 -4.03 -10.62 3.62
CA MET A 52 -4.21 -11.44 2.41
C MET A 52 -4.96 -12.76 2.69
N ASP A 53 -4.83 -13.32 3.89
CA ASP A 53 -5.55 -14.52 4.32
C ASP A 53 -7.00 -14.26 4.78
N ALA A 54 -7.42 -12.99 4.87
CA ALA A 54 -8.74 -12.62 5.38
C ALA A 54 -9.81 -12.67 4.27
N ASP A 55 -10.95 -13.32 4.57
CA ASP A 55 -12.12 -13.33 3.68
C ASP A 55 -12.83 -11.96 3.63
N THR A 56 -12.69 -11.17 4.69
CA THR A 56 -13.34 -9.86 4.85
C THR A 56 -12.44 -8.89 5.61
N TYR A 57 -12.57 -7.60 5.32
CA TYR A 57 -11.90 -6.53 6.07
C TYR A 57 -12.93 -5.47 6.48
N LEU A 58 -13.10 -5.24 7.78
CA LEU A 58 -13.97 -4.19 8.31
C LEU A 58 -13.22 -2.86 8.35
N ILE A 59 -13.89 -1.75 8.01
CA ILE A 59 -13.26 -0.43 8.03
C ILE A 59 -13.67 0.28 9.33
N HIS A 60 -12.74 0.48 10.26
CA HIS A 60 -12.98 1.19 11.52
C HIS A 60 -12.72 2.69 11.42
N GLY A 61 -11.91 3.13 10.46
CA GLY A 61 -11.65 4.54 10.25
C GLY A 61 -10.92 4.83 8.92
N ASP A 62 -10.53 6.09 8.75
CA ASP A 62 -9.91 6.55 7.52
C ASP A 62 -8.46 6.07 7.36
N ALA A 63 -7.79 5.70 8.46
CA ALA A 63 -6.44 5.11 8.40
C ALA A 63 -6.48 3.65 7.90
N ASP A 64 -7.54 2.90 8.21
CA ASP A 64 -7.78 1.58 7.62
C ASP A 64 -7.94 1.64 6.09
N ARG A 65 -8.56 2.71 5.57
CA ARG A 65 -8.66 2.92 4.12
C ARG A 65 -7.30 3.18 3.49
N THR A 66 -6.38 3.82 4.22
CA THR A 66 -4.97 3.95 3.81
C THR A 66 -4.24 2.61 3.85
N LEU A 67 -4.48 1.76 4.86
CA LEU A 67 -3.95 0.40 4.90
C LEU A 67 -4.42 -0.46 3.72
N ILE A 68 -5.72 -0.45 3.42
CA ILE A 68 -6.29 -1.21 2.29
C ILE A 68 -5.63 -0.79 0.96
N TYR A 69 -5.39 0.51 0.77
CA TYR A 69 -4.64 1.00 -0.40
C TYR A 69 -3.24 0.39 -0.46
N LEU A 70 -2.52 0.43 0.66
CA LEU A 70 -1.18 -0.15 0.75
C LEU A 70 -1.20 -1.67 0.51
N PHE A 71 -2.20 -2.42 0.98
CA PHE A 71 -2.31 -3.86 0.69
C PHE A 71 -2.48 -4.14 -0.80
N LEU A 72 -3.32 -3.37 -1.51
CA LEU A 72 -3.42 -3.45 -2.96
C LEU A 72 -2.08 -3.14 -3.63
N PHE A 73 -1.40 -2.08 -3.18
CA PHE A 73 -0.12 -1.66 -3.75
C PHE A 73 0.99 -2.69 -3.51
N ILE A 74 1.10 -3.24 -2.30
CA ILE A 74 2.06 -4.30 -1.96
C ILE A 74 1.78 -5.55 -2.83
N THR A 75 0.51 -5.85 -3.14
CA THR A 75 0.17 -6.95 -4.07
C THR A 75 0.74 -6.70 -5.46
N GLU A 76 0.68 -5.47 -5.97
CA GLU A 76 1.33 -5.10 -7.24
C GLU A 76 2.86 -5.16 -7.15
N CYS A 77 3.46 -4.80 -6.00
CA CYS A 77 4.89 -4.96 -5.76
C CYS A 77 5.31 -6.44 -5.81
N CYS A 78 4.56 -7.32 -5.15
CA CYS A 78 4.75 -8.77 -5.21
C CYS A 78 4.67 -9.28 -6.66
N LYS A 79 3.71 -8.80 -7.46
CA LYS A 79 3.59 -9.14 -8.89
C LYS A 79 4.83 -8.72 -9.69
N CYS A 80 5.32 -7.49 -9.49
CA CYS A 80 6.52 -6.99 -10.17
C CYS A 80 7.74 -7.88 -9.91
N CYS A 81 7.97 -8.25 -8.64
CA CYS A 81 9.10 -9.06 -8.23
C CYS A 81 8.95 -10.55 -8.58
N LEU A 82 7.73 -11.10 -8.55
CA LEU A 82 7.45 -12.51 -8.88
C LEU A 82 7.93 -12.88 -10.30
N TYR A 83 7.82 -11.96 -11.25
CA TYR A 83 8.21 -12.19 -12.64
C TYR A 83 9.60 -11.63 -12.99
N ALA A 84 10.35 -11.14 -12.00
CA ALA A 84 11.69 -10.60 -12.23
C ALA A 84 12.73 -11.73 -12.24
N LYS A 85 13.77 -11.58 -13.06
CA LYS A 85 14.84 -12.59 -13.19
C LYS A 85 15.89 -12.51 -12.08
N ASP A 86 16.11 -11.32 -11.54
CA ASP A 86 17.14 -11.00 -10.55
C ASP A 86 16.68 -9.79 -9.72
N ALA A 87 17.37 -9.52 -8.59
CA ALA A 87 17.04 -8.44 -7.68
C ALA A 87 17.10 -7.05 -8.35
N LEU A 88 18.04 -6.86 -9.27
CA LEU A 88 18.17 -5.61 -10.04
C LEU A 88 16.93 -5.35 -10.90
N THR A 89 16.49 -6.35 -11.67
CA THR A 89 15.30 -6.25 -12.52
C THR A 89 14.04 -6.06 -11.69
N ALA A 90 13.97 -6.71 -10.52
CA ALA A 90 12.87 -6.52 -9.59
C ALA A 90 12.80 -5.07 -9.11
N TRP A 91 13.95 -4.50 -8.75
CA TRP A 91 14.07 -3.11 -8.32
C TRP A 91 13.67 -2.11 -9.40
N GLU A 92 14.17 -2.30 -10.63
CA GLU A 92 13.79 -1.47 -11.78
C GLU A 92 12.28 -1.50 -12.03
N ARG A 93 11.66 -2.68 -11.96
CA ARG A 93 10.20 -2.82 -12.14
C ARG A 93 9.38 -2.15 -11.04
N LEU A 94 9.85 -2.20 -9.78
CA LEU A 94 9.20 -1.48 -8.69
C LEU A 94 9.27 0.03 -8.90
N ARG A 95 10.40 0.56 -9.36
CA ARG A 95 10.52 1.99 -9.68
C ARG A 95 9.59 2.40 -10.83
N LEU A 96 9.56 1.62 -11.91
CA LEU A 96 8.65 1.86 -13.03
C LEU A 96 7.16 1.81 -12.61
N LEU A 97 6.81 0.95 -11.64
CA LEU A 97 5.45 0.90 -11.08
C LEU A 97 5.05 2.22 -10.40
N VAL A 98 5.98 2.96 -9.81
CA VAL A 98 5.67 4.23 -9.14
C VAL A 98 5.84 5.42 -10.08
N ASP A 99 6.87 5.41 -10.91
CA ASP A 99 7.23 6.54 -11.77
C ASP A 99 6.37 6.63 -13.04
N GLU A 100 6.01 5.50 -13.65
CA GLU A 100 5.31 5.47 -14.94
C GLU A 100 3.84 5.04 -14.82
N LYS A 101 3.54 4.09 -13.93
CA LYS A 101 2.17 3.63 -13.77
C LYS A 101 1.42 4.58 -12.85
N ILE A 102 0.64 5.48 -13.45
CA ILE A 102 -0.33 6.30 -12.71
C ILE A 102 -1.40 5.37 -12.13
N LEU A 103 -1.24 4.98 -10.87
CA LEU A 103 -2.21 4.14 -10.18
C LEU A 103 -3.54 4.90 -10.02
N PRO A 104 -4.67 4.19 -10.15
CA PRO A 104 -5.97 4.79 -9.95
C PRO A 104 -6.20 5.05 -8.46
N ILE A 105 -6.74 6.22 -8.14
CA ILE A 105 -7.05 6.64 -6.78
C ILE A 105 -8.58 6.64 -6.57
N PRO A 106 -9.08 6.75 -5.33
CA PRO A 106 -10.52 6.86 -5.11
C PRO A 106 -11.21 7.91 -5.98
N GLY A 107 -12.30 7.52 -6.63
CA GLY A 107 -13.03 8.28 -7.63
C GLY A 107 -12.63 8.01 -9.08
N ASP A 108 -11.47 7.39 -9.35
CA ASP A 108 -11.09 6.96 -10.70
C ASP A 108 -11.76 5.62 -11.04
N VAL A 109 -12.13 5.43 -12.31
CA VAL A 109 -12.80 4.20 -12.81
C VAL A 109 -11.97 2.94 -12.51
N GLY A 110 -10.64 3.06 -12.49
CA GLY A 110 -9.74 1.95 -12.24
C GLY A 110 -9.57 1.53 -10.78
N PHE A 111 -10.10 2.31 -9.82
CA PHE A 111 -9.95 2.03 -8.40
C PHE A 111 -11.00 1.02 -7.92
N PRO A 112 -10.60 -0.15 -7.38
CA PRO A 112 -11.52 -1.27 -7.19
C PRO A 112 -12.52 -1.09 -6.03
N PHE A 113 -12.22 -0.25 -5.03
CA PHE A 113 -13.03 -0.09 -3.83
C PHE A 113 -13.83 1.21 -3.76
N ASN A 114 -14.15 1.83 -4.91
CA ASN A 114 -14.84 3.13 -4.95
C ASN A 114 -16.11 3.21 -4.08
N ALA A 115 -16.85 2.12 -3.89
CA ALA A 115 -18.06 2.09 -3.06
C ALA A 115 -17.79 2.32 -1.56
N TYR A 116 -16.56 2.09 -1.10
CA TYR A 116 -16.15 2.18 0.31
C TYR A 116 -15.32 3.43 0.62
N TYR A 117 -15.05 4.26 -0.38
CA TYR A 117 -14.21 5.44 -0.27
C TYR A 117 -14.99 6.69 -0.68
N GLY A 118 -14.54 7.83 -0.19
CA GLY A 118 -14.95 9.10 -0.76
C GLY A 118 -14.33 9.30 -2.15
N ARG A 119 -14.71 10.40 -2.81
CA ARG A 119 -13.98 10.92 -3.97
C ARG A 119 -13.42 12.30 -3.63
N PRO A 120 -12.26 12.69 -4.19
CA PRO A 120 -11.78 14.07 -4.07
C PRO A 120 -12.85 15.06 -4.54
N LYS A 121 -13.12 16.11 -3.75
CA LYS A 121 -14.21 17.07 -4.02
C LYS A 121 -13.89 18.00 -5.18
N ASN A 122 -12.61 18.24 -5.45
CA ASN A 122 -12.13 19.18 -6.45
C ASN A 122 -10.73 18.76 -6.96
N ALA A 123 -10.26 19.44 -8.00
CA ALA A 123 -8.95 19.16 -8.62
C ALA A 123 -7.78 19.33 -7.64
N ARG A 124 -7.90 20.24 -6.67
CA ARG A 124 -6.86 20.48 -5.66
C ARG A 124 -6.73 19.31 -4.68
N GLU A 125 -7.84 18.80 -4.14
CA GLU A 125 -7.84 17.58 -3.33
C GLU A 125 -7.31 16.38 -4.11
N LYS A 126 -7.70 16.25 -5.39
CA LYS A 126 -7.21 15.17 -6.26
C LYS A 126 -5.70 15.23 -6.43
N TYR A 127 -5.15 16.42 -6.67
CA TYR A 127 -3.71 16.64 -6.79
C TYR A 127 -2.98 16.30 -5.49
N PHE A 128 -3.48 16.77 -4.33
CA PHE A 128 -2.87 16.46 -3.04
C PHE A 128 -2.88 14.97 -2.74
N LEU A 129 -4.00 14.28 -2.95
CA LEU A 129 -4.09 12.84 -2.73
C LEU A 129 -3.11 12.08 -3.61
N ARG A 130 -2.99 12.43 -4.90
CA ARG A 130 -1.99 11.81 -5.78
C ARG A 130 -0.56 12.04 -5.31
N SER A 131 -0.23 13.28 -4.93
CA SER A 131 1.11 13.62 -4.44
C SER A 131 1.45 12.90 -3.13
N TYR A 132 0.47 12.73 -2.25
CA TYR A 132 0.61 11.95 -1.02
C TYR A 132 0.85 10.47 -1.32
N LEU A 133 0.00 9.85 -2.15
CA LEU A 133 0.10 8.44 -2.49
C LEU A 133 1.39 8.11 -3.25
N MET A 134 1.85 8.97 -4.15
CA MET A 134 3.13 8.79 -4.84
C MET A 134 4.31 8.73 -3.85
N GLN A 135 4.37 9.62 -2.86
CA GLN A 135 5.42 9.57 -1.84
C GLN A 135 5.29 8.33 -0.94
N LEU A 136 4.05 7.95 -0.61
CA LEU A 136 3.74 6.76 0.17
C LEU A 136 4.20 5.48 -0.55
N GLU A 137 3.97 5.40 -1.86
CA GLU A 137 4.37 4.31 -2.73
C GLU A 137 5.89 4.21 -2.87
N GLN A 138 6.58 5.33 -3.10
CA GLN A 138 8.04 5.39 -3.20
C GLN A 138 8.71 4.84 -1.92
N GLU A 139 8.26 5.30 -0.76
CA GLU A 139 8.80 4.81 0.52
C GLU A 139 8.40 3.33 0.77
N CYS A 140 7.20 2.92 0.36
CA CYS A 140 6.75 1.54 0.49
C CYS A 140 7.59 0.57 -0.34
N ILE A 141 7.96 0.90 -1.59
CA ILE A 141 8.77 0.00 -2.42
C ILE A 141 10.18 -0.22 -1.85
N GLU A 142 10.80 0.83 -1.30
CA GLU A 142 12.13 0.74 -0.66
C GLU A 142 12.08 -0.25 0.52
N ARG A 143 11.13 -0.07 1.44
CA ARG A 143 10.99 -0.94 2.62
C ARG A 143 10.55 -2.36 2.25
N PHE A 144 9.63 -2.50 1.30
CA PHE A 144 9.20 -3.79 0.76
C PHE A 144 10.39 -4.56 0.17
N PHE A 145 11.20 -3.91 -0.66
CA PHE A 145 12.34 -4.55 -1.31
C PHE A 145 13.35 -5.08 -0.29
N MET A 146 13.62 -4.33 0.79
CA MET A 146 14.46 -4.78 1.89
C MET A 146 13.92 -6.02 2.61
N ILE A 147 12.60 -6.12 2.78
CA ILE A 147 11.95 -7.29 3.40
C ILE A 147 12.07 -8.52 2.50
N VAL A 148 11.87 -8.36 1.20
CA VAL A 148 11.82 -9.47 0.24
C VAL A 148 13.21 -9.98 -0.10
N TYR A 149 14.18 -9.11 -0.35
CA TYR A 149 15.51 -9.50 -0.83
C TYR A 149 16.58 -9.53 0.28
N LYS A 150 16.40 -8.80 1.40
CA LYS A 150 17.35 -8.76 2.55
C LYS A 150 18.83 -8.56 2.15
N ASN A 151 19.10 -7.76 1.11
CA ASN A 151 20.43 -7.56 0.52
C ASN A 151 21.08 -8.83 -0.06
N THR A 152 20.26 -9.78 -0.52
CA THR A 152 20.67 -10.98 -1.24
C THR A 152 19.99 -11.00 -2.61
N ASP A 153 20.48 -11.83 -3.52
CA ASP A 153 19.81 -12.04 -4.82
C ASP A 153 18.60 -12.98 -4.71
N ASP A 154 18.43 -13.68 -3.58
CA ASP A 154 17.38 -14.66 -3.36
C ASP A 154 16.15 -14.02 -2.68
N PRO A 155 15.01 -13.91 -3.37
CA PRO A 155 13.81 -13.32 -2.79
C PRO A 155 13.09 -14.29 -1.84
N ARG A 156 12.36 -13.72 -0.89
CA ARG A 156 11.39 -14.43 -0.06
C ARG A 156 10.20 -14.95 -0.89
N GLU A 157 10.21 -16.24 -1.20
CA GLU A 157 9.14 -16.90 -1.97
C GLU A 157 7.74 -16.75 -1.34
N ASP A 158 7.66 -16.74 0.00
CA ASP A 158 6.39 -16.56 0.71
C ASP A 158 5.76 -15.20 0.41
N TRP A 159 6.56 -14.15 0.27
CA TRP A 159 6.10 -12.83 -0.16
C TRP A 159 5.73 -12.78 -1.64
N LEU A 160 6.56 -13.37 -2.51
CA LEU A 160 6.31 -13.35 -3.96
C LEU A 160 5.04 -14.13 -4.34
N SER A 161 4.69 -15.17 -3.58
CA SER A 161 3.49 -15.99 -3.80
C SER A 161 2.19 -15.16 -3.79
N PHE A 162 2.12 -14.08 -3.01
CA PHE A 162 0.98 -13.17 -2.98
C PHE A 162 0.77 -12.41 -4.30
N GLY A 163 1.80 -12.30 -5.15
CA GLY A 163 1.65 -11.71 -6.49
C GLY A 163 0.70 -12.51 -7.40
N LYS A 164 0.41 -13.77 -7.08
CA LYS A 164 -0.57 -14.60 -7.81
C LYS A 164 -2.00 -14.40 -7.30
N GLN A 165 -2.17 -13.67 -6.20
CA GLN A 165 -3.44 -13.48 -5.51
C GLN A 165 -3.99 -12.07 -5.76
N THR A 166 -5.19 -11.84 -5.24
CA THR A 166 -5.86 -10.53 -5.26
C THR A 166 -6.42 -10.27 -3.87
N PHE A 167 -6.15 -9.10 -3.30
CA PHE A 167 -6.70 -8.72 -2.00
C PHE A 167 -8.24 -8.61 -2.10
N LEU A 168 -8.96 -9.47 -1.36
CA LEU A 168 -10.43 -9.57 -1.38
C LEU A 168 -11.04 -9.74 -2.78
N GLY A 169 -10.33 -10.37 -3.73
CA GLY A 169 -10.82 -10.52 -5.11
C GLY A 169 -10.62 -9.27 -6.00
N HIS A 170 -9.92 -8.25 -5.51
CA HIS A 170 -9.75 -6.96 -6.16
C HIS A 170 -8.28 -6.63 -6.48
N HIS A 171 -8.09 -5.81 -7.51
CA HIS A 171 -6.79 -5.27 -7.96
C HIS A 171 -7.00 -3.93 -8.67
N PHE A 172 -5.94 -3.13 -8.80
CA PHE A 172 -5.99 -1.92 -9.60
C PHE A 172 -6.22 -2.25 -11.07
N LYS A 173 -7.19 -1.58 -11.71
CA LYS A 173 -7.33 -1.64 -13.17
C LYS A 173 -6.53 -0.51 -13.77
N LEU A 174 -5.38 -0.84 -14.32
CA LEU A 174 -4.54 0.10 -15.05
C LEU A 174 -5.20 0.34 -16.42
N ASN A 175 -5.33 1.60 -16.82
CA ASN A 175 -5.70 1.91 -18.20
C ASN A 175 -4.53 1.48 -19.08
N ALA A 176 -4.77 0.53 -19.98
CA ALA A 176 -3.83 0.12 -21.02
C ALA A 176 -3.61 1.25 -22.03
#